data_AF-A0A4V6A5L9-F1
#
_entry.id   AF-A0A4V6A5L9-F1
#
_cell.length_a   1.000
_cell.length_b   1.000
_cell.length_c   1.000
_cell.angle_alpha   90.00
_cell.angle_beta   90.00
_cell.angle_gamma   90.00
#
_symmetry.space_group_name_H-M   'P 1'
#
loop_
_entity.id
_entity.type
_entity.pdbx_description
1 polymer ?
#
loop_
_entity_poly.entity_id
_entity_poly.type
_entity_poly.pdbx_seq_one_letter_code
_entity_poly.pdbx_strand_id
1 'polypeptide(L)'
;MDVLSLKTQSEDPSLAPEQTNIKTDRKRNWNAIMKSHAKLKNDHAILSKYTQMESLGIAQDKTTLPLIFKACTRLNAVERGKKIRSGIEGANLIEDVRVGTALVVFCCKYGLLEEAN
;
A
#
# COMPACT_ATOMS: atom_id res chain seq x y z
N MET A 1 32.01 41.99 11.00
CA MET A 1 30.67 42.52 10.67
C MET A 1 30.37 42.11 9.24
N ASP A 2 29.18 41.53 9.08
CA ASP A 2 28.75 40.59 8.05
C ASP A 2 28.76 41.06 6.60
N VAL A 3 28.95 40.08 5.70
CA VAL A 3 28.27 40.04 4.40
C VAL A 3 27.69 38.64 4.16
N LEU A 4 26.38 38.62 4.00
CA LEU A 4 25.53 37.52 3.57
C LEU A 4 26.03 36.84 2.28
N SER A 5 26.23 35.52 2.30
CA SER A 5 25.82 34.56 1.26
C SER A 5 26.48 33.20 1.48
N LEU A 6 25.91 32.38 2.36
CA LEU A 6 26.10 30.93 2.28
C LEU A 6 24.84 30.35 1.64
N LYS A 7 24.87 30.29 0.31
CA LYS A 7 24.03 29.35 -0.44
C LYS A 7 24.94 28.44 -1.26
N THR A 8 24.70 27.14 -1.03
CA THR A 8 24.95 25.98 -1.90
C THR A 8 26.37 25.49 -2.14
N GLN A 9 26.68 24.32 -1.55
CA GLN A 9 27.10 23.02 -2.14
C GLN A 9 27.58 22.19 -0.92
N SER A 10 27.16 20.96 -0.59
CA SER A 10 26.68 19.81 -1.35
C SER A 10 26.04 18.82 -0.35
N GLU A 11 24.75 18.53 -0.46
CA GLU A 11 24.22 17.27 0.09
C GLU A 11 24.71 16.15 -0.83
N ASP A 12 25.55 15.28 -0.29
CA ASP A 12 26.20 14.18 -1.01
C ASP A 12 25.13 13.14 -1.47
N PRO A 13 24.92 12.94 -2.79
CA PRO A 13 23.92 12.02 -3.31
C PRO A 13 24.30 10.53 -3.20
N SER A 14 25.38 10.18 -2.51
CA SER A 14 25.88 8.80 -2.46
C SER A 14 25.27 7.88 -1.38
N LEU A 15 24.48 8.39 -0.41
CA LEU A 15 23.94 7.56 0.68
C LEU A 15 22.64 6.78 0.35
N ALA A 16 22.14 6.86 -0.89
CA ALA A 16 20.81 6.34 -1.25
C ALA A 16 20.70 4.89 -1.79
N PRO A 17 21.69 4.25 -2.45
CA PRO A 17 21.39 3.07 -3.28
C PRO A 17 21.18 1.76 -2.50
N GLU A 18 21.83 1.56 -1.36
CA GLU A 18 21.82 0.25 -0.68
C GLU A 18 20.52 0.00 0.11
N GLN A 19 20.02 1.02 0.81
CA GLN A 19 18.76 0.92 1.58
C GLN A 19 17.52 0.88 0.68
N THR A 20 17.56 1.55 -0.48
CA THR A 20 16.46 1.53 -1.46
C THR A 20 16.32 0.18 -2.13
N ASN A 21 17.43 -0.51 -2.40
CA ASN A 21 17.41 -1.82 -3.04
C ASN A 21 16.80 -2.89 -2.10
N ILE A 22 17.24 -2.92 -0.83
CA ILE A 22 16.72 -3.85 0.18
C ILE A 22 15.23 -3.66 0.45
N LYS A 23 14.74 -2.42 0.51
CA LYS A 23 13.29 -2.15 0.70
C LYS A 23 12.48 -2.55 -0.53
N THR A 24 13.00 -2.29 -1.72
CA THR A 24 12.35 -2.63 -3.00
C THR A 24 12.29 -4.14 -3.22
N ASP A 25 13.35 -4.87 -2.91
CA ASP A 25 13.39 -6.33 -3.00
C ASP A 25 12.43 -6.99 -2.01
N ARG A 26 12.41 -6.48 -0.76
CA ARG A 26 11.42 -6.94 0.23
C ARG A 26 9.99 -6.75 -0.27
N LYS A 27 9.68 -5.58 -0.82
CA LYS A 27 8.36 -5.26 -1.37
C LYS A 27 7.98 -6.18 -2.54
N ARG A 28 8.90 -6.42 -3.48
CA ARG A 28 8.69 -7.35 -4.60
C ARG A 28 8.39 -8.78 -4.10
N ASN A 29 9.09 -9.24 -3.07
CA ASN A 29 8.88 -10.55 -2.47
C ASN A 29 7.48 -10.67 -1.85
N TRP A 30 7.03 -9.65 -1.11
CA TRP A 30 5.66 -9.62 -0.58
C TRP A 30 4.60 -9.69 -1.67
N ASN A 31 4.79 -8.95 -2.76
CA ASN A 31 3.86 -8.96 -3.88
C ASN A 31 3.77 -10.36 -4.51
N ALA A 32 4.89 -11.07 -4.62
CA ALA A 32 4.91 -12.44 -5.12
C ALA A 32 4.18 -13.41 -4.18
N ILE A 33 4.41 -13.31 -2.87
CA ILE A 33 3.74 -14.14 -1.85
C ILE A 33 2.23 -13.89 -1.84
N MET A 34 1.79 -12.63 -1.87
CA MET A 34 0.35 -12.33 -1.87
C MET A 34 -0.33 -12.79 -3.17
N LYS A 35 0.36 -12.66 -4.32
CA LYS A 35 -0.16 -13.18 -5.59
C LYS A 35 -0.27 -14.70 -5.60
N SER A 36 0.66 -15.43 -4.98
CA SER A 36 0.56 -16.90 -4.89
C SER A 36 -0.66 -17.31 -4.06
N HIS A 37 -0.89 -16.68 -2.91
CA HIS A 37 -2.09 -16.92 -2.10
C HIS A 37 -3.37 -16.53 -2.82
N ALA A 38 -3.37 -15.46 -3.61
CA ALA A 38 -4.52 -15.06 -4.42
C ALA A 38 -4.89 -16.10 -5.48
N LYS A 39 -3.90 -16.74 -6.13
CA LYS A 39 -4.15 -17.86 -7.06
C LYS A 39 -4.79 -19.06 -6.36
N LEU A 40 -4.41 -19.31 -5.10
CA LEU A 40 -4.96 -20.36 -4.26
C LEU A 40 -6.28 -19.96 -3.56
N LYS A 41 -6.82 -18.76 -3.83
CA LYS A 41 -8.00 -18.19 -3.15
C LYS A 41 -7.89 -18.21 -1.63
N ASN A 42 -6.68 -18.12 -1.09
CA ASN A 42 -6.44 -18.13 0.34
C ASN A 42 -6.48 -16.69 0.90
N ASP A 43 -7.69 -16.15 1.01
CA ASP A 43 -7.92 -14.76 1.42
C ASP A 43 -7.44 -14.49 2.86
N HIS A 44 -7.50 -15.49 3.75
CA HIS A 44 -6.99 -15.37 5.13
C HIS A 44 -5.47 -15.17 5.15
N ALA A 45 -4.74 -15.95 4.33
CA ALA A 45 -3.29 -15.78 4.21
C ALA A 45 -2.94 -14.41 3.62
N ILE A 46 -3.72 -13.88 2.67
CA ILE A 46 -3.51 -12.53 2.13
C ILE A 46 -3.58 -11.48 3.24
N LEU A 47 -4.62 -11.52 4.09
CA LEU A 47 -4.75 -10.56 5.20
C LEU A 47 -3.70 -10.76 6.30
N SER A 48 -3.30 -12.02 6.57
CA SER A 48 -2.20 -12.32 7.49
C SER A 48 -0.88 -11.73 6.99
N LYS A 49 -0.56 -11.93 5.70
CA LYS A 49 0.66 -11.39 5.09
C LYS A 49 0.65 -9.88 5.00
N TYR A 50 -0.51 -9.27 4.73
CA TYR A 50 -0.67 -7.82 4.85
C TYR A 50 -0.35 -7.32 6.26
N THR A 51 -0.87 -7.98 7.30
CA THR A 51 -0.60 -7.60 8.70
C THR A 51 0.91 -7.68 9.01
N GLN A 52 1.58 -8.70 8.46
CA GLN A 52 3.03 -8.86 8.59
C GLN A 52 3.82 -7.78 7.82
N MET A 53 3.33 -7.32 6.67
CA MET A 53 3.93 -6.17 5.97
C MET A 53 3.80 -4.89 6.79
N GLU A 54 2.62 -4.62 7.36
CA GLU A 54 2.37 -3.47 8.21
C GLU A 54 3.29 -3.46 9.44
N SER A 55 3.43 -4.59 10.13
CA SER A 55 4.29 -4.68 11.33
C SER A 55 5.77 -4.48 11.04
N LEU A 56 6.21 -4.73 9.80
CA LEU A 56 7.57 -4.49 9.32
C LEU A 56 7.77 -3.08 8.76
N GLY A 57 6.74 -2.21 8.81
CA GLY A 57 6.79 -0.87 8.23
C GLY A 57 6.90 -0.86 6.70
N ILE A 58 6.49 -1.94 6.03
CA ILE A 58 6.56 -2.06 4.58
C ILE A 58 5.24 -1.56 3.99
N ALA A 59 5.31 -0.42 3.31
CA ALA A 59 4.14 0.17 2.67
C ALA A 59 3.59 -0.70 1.53
N GLN A 60 2.26 -0.81 1.51
CA GLN A 60 1.50 -1.40 0.41
C GLN A 60 1.65 -0.62 -0.90
N ASP A 61 1.28 -1.24 -2.02
CA ASP A 61 1.36 -0.62 -3.34
C ASP A 61 0.17 -0.96 -4.23
N LYS A 62 0.24 -0.43 -5.45
CA LYS A 62 -0.75 -0.59 -6.52
C LYS A 62 -1.01 -2.05 -6.90
N THR A 63 -0.14 -2.97 -6.52
CA THR A 63 -0.28 -4.42 -6.78
C THR A 63 -0.78 -5.20 -5.59
N THR A 64 -0.48 -4.80 -4.35
CA THR A 64 -0.97 -5.46 -3.14
C THR A 64 -2.37 -5.01 -2.76
N LEU A 65 -2.68 -3.72 -2.88
CA LEU A 65 -3.97 -3.13 -2.51
C LEU A 65 -5.17 -3.85 -3.16
N PRO A 66 -5.17 -4.17 -4.48
CA PRO A 66 -6.30 -4.87 -5.07
C PRO A 66 -6.50 -6.27 -4.48
N LEU A 67 -5.43 -6.95 -4.06
CA LEU A 67 -5.51 -8.27 -3.42
C LEU A 67 -6.10 -8.14 -2.01
N ILE A 68 -5.68 -7.13 -1.26
CA ILE A 68 -6.15 -6.88 0.10
C ILE A 68 -7.64 -6.53 0.09
N PHE A 69 -8.08 -5.59 -0.75
CA PHE A 69 -9.51 -5.22 -0.83
C PHE A 69 -10.39 -6.38 -1.27
N LYS A 70 -9.93 -7.21 -2.22
CA LYS A 70 -10.65 -8.43 -2.61
C LYS A 70 -10.76 -9.41 -1.45
N ALA A 71 -9.69 -9.64 -0.69
CA ALA A 71 -9.71 -10.50 0.49
C ALA A 71 -10.65 -9.96 1.57
N CYS A 72 -10.60 -8.65 1.87
CA CYS A 72 -11.53 -8.00 2.81
C CYS A 72 -12.99 -8.19 2.38
N THR A 73 -13.27 -7.98 1.09
CA THR A 73 -14.60 -8.18 0.50
C THR A 73 -15.08 -9.62 0.66
N ARG A 74 -14.22 -10.62 0.40
CA ARG A 74 -14.60 -12.04 0.46
C ARG A 74 -14.77 -12.56 1.88
N LEU A 75 -13.97 -12.05 2.81
CA LEU A 75 -13.99 -12.46 4.22
C LEU A 75 -14.94 -11.61 5.09
N ASN A 76 -15.65 -10.65 4.49
CA ASN A 76 -16.46 -9.68 5.22
C ASN A 76 -15.68 -8.90 6.31
N ALA A 77 -14.40 -8.63 6.05
CA ALA A 77 -13.54 -7.85 6.95
C ALA A 77 -13.70 -6.34 6.70
N VAL A 78 -14.91 -5.82 6.94
CA VAL A 78 -15.31 -4.44 6.61
C VAL A 78 -14.45 -3.40 7.32
N GLU A 79 -14.33 -3.50 8.65
CA GLU A 79 -13.57 -2.55 9.47
C GLU A 79 -12.09 -2.47 9.05
N ARG A 80 -11.51 -3.61 8.68
CA ARG A 80 -10.14 -3.66 8.16
C ARG A 80 -10.05 -2.93 6.82
N GLY A 81 -10.99 -3.17 5.91
CA GLY A 81 -11.05 -2.48 4.61
C GLY A 81 -11.26 -0.96 4.75
N LYS A 82 -12.09 -0.51 5.70
CA LYS A 82 -12.25 0.91 6.04
C LYS A 82 -10.94 1.54 6.51
N LYS A 83 -10.25 0.90 7.46
CA LYS A 83 -8.94 1.37 7.94
C LYS A 83 -7.90 1.49 6.81
N ILE A 84 -7.87 0.53 5.90
CA ILE A 84 -6.97 0.56 4.74
C ILE A 84 -7.32 1.72 3.82
N ARG A 85 -8.60 1.92 3.51
CA ARG A 85 -9.08 3.04 2.68
C ARG A 85 -8.63 4.38 3.27
N SER A 86 -8.91 4.63 4.55
CA SER A 86 -8.48 5.87 5.21
C SER A 86 -6.96 6.03 5.24
N GLY A 87 -6.23 4.92 5.39
CA GLY A 87 -4.76 4.94 5.36
C GLY A 87 -4.14 5.22 3.98
N ILE A 88 -4.92 5.11 2.90
CA ILE A 88 -4.46 5.45 1.53
C ILE A 88 -5.13 6.71 0.97
N GLU A 89 -6.04 7.32 1.72
CA GLU A 89 -6.59 8.63 1.39
C GLU A 89 -5.44 9.66 1.33
N GLY A 90 -5.37 10.42 0.24
CA GLY A 90 -4.27 11.34 -0.03
C GLY A 90 -3.02 10.71 -0.66
N ALA A 91 -2.97 9.40 -0.86
CA ALA A 91 -1.90 8.76 -1.65
C ALA A 91 -2.30 8.63 -3.13
N ASN A 92 -1.34 8.81 -4.05
CA ASN A 92 -1.52 8.58 -5.51
C ASN A 92 -1.66 7.08 -5.88
N LEU A 93 -2.19 6.27 -4.95
CA LEU A 93 -2.47 4.85 -5.12
C LEU A 93 -3.86 4.63 -5.73
N ILE A 94 -4.83 5.49 -5.42
CA ILE A 94 -6.22 5.38 -5.90
C ILE A 94 -6.32 5.66 -7.41
N GLU A 95 -5.39 6.45 -7.97
CA GLU A 95 -5.29 6.71 -9.41
C GLU A 95 -4.96 5.46 -10.24
N ASP A 96 -4.41 4.39 -9.64
CA ASP A 96 -4.24 3.13 -10.34
C ASP A 96 -5.61 2.46 -10.56
N VAL A 97 -5.97 2.24 -11.82
CA VAL A 97 -7.26 1.67 -12.21
C VAL A 97 -7.59 0.36 -11.46
N ARG A 98 -6.60 -0.48 -11.13
CA ARG A 98 -6.83 -1.75 -10.43
C ARG A 98 -7.15 -1.50 -8.97
N VAL A 99 -6.50 -0.52 -8.35
CA VAL A 99 -6.77 -0.10 -6.98
C VAL A 99 -8.15 0.54 -6.90
N GLY A 100 -8.42 1.54 -7.76
CA GLY A 100 -9.71 2.22 -7.83
C GLY A 100 -10.86 1.23 -8.05
N THR A 101 -10.73 0.30 -9.00
CA THR A 101 -11.74 -0.73 -9.24
C THR A 101 -11.98 -1.61 -8.02
N ALA A 102 -10.90 -2.09 -7.37
CA ALA A 102 -11.04 -2.93 -6.18
C ALA A 102 -11.67 -2.19 -5.00
N LEU A 103 -11.34 -0.92 -4.83
CA LEU A 103 -11.90 -0.05 -3.80
C LEU A 103 -13.39 0.23 -4.05
N VAL A 104 -13.78 0.53 -5.29
CA VAL A 104 -15.20 0.72 -5.67
C VAL A 104 -16.00 -0.56 -5.40
N VAL A 105 -15.50 -1.73 -5.82
CA VAL A 105 -16.16 -3.01 -5.53
C VAL A 105 -16.34 -3.23 -4.02
N PHE A 106 -15.31 -2.93 -3.22
CA PHE A 106 -15.39 -3.01 -1.77
C PHE A 106 -16.45 -2.02 -1.22
N CYS A 107 -16.44 -0.77 -1.66
CA CYS A 107 -17.37 0.26 -1.19
C CYS A 107 -18.82 -0.07 -1.58
N CYS A 108 -19.07 -0.50 -2.82
CA CYS A 108 -20.39 -0.91 -3.29
C CYS A 108 -20.96 -2.04 -2.44
N LYS A 109 -20.14 -3.05 -2.08
CA LYS A 109 -20.60 -4.19 -1.29
C LYS A 109 -21.10 -3.78 0.09
N TYR A 110 -20.55 -2.73 0.68
CA TYR A 110 -20.84 -2.30 2.05
C TYR A 110 -21.54 -0.94 2.16
N GLY A 111 -21.99 -0.37 1.04
CA GLY A 111 -22.71 0.91 1.03
C GLY A 111 -21.85 2.13 1.40
N LEU A 112 -20.53 2.07 1.20
CA LEU A 112 -19.57 3.09 1.67
C LEU A 112 -19.26 4.17 0.62
N LEU A 113 -20.07 4.28 -0.43
CA LEU A 113 -19.86 5.25 -1.51
C LEU A 113 -20.15 6.69 -1.04
N GLU A 114 -21.07 6.86 -0.10
CA GLU A 114 -21.48 8.19 0.40
C GLU A 114 -20.55 8.76 1.48
N GLU A 115 -19.68 7.93 2.07
CA GLU A 115 -18.61 8.38 2.98
C GLU A 115 -17.40 8.95 2.21
N ALA A 116 -17.47 9.08 0.88
CA ALA A 116 -16.45 9.69 0.02
C ALA A 116 -16.81 11.14 -0.30
N ASN A 117 -16.77 12.04 0.70
CA ASN A 117 -16.89 13.48 0.49
C ASN A 117 -15.90 14.25 1.36
#